data_AF-A0A066PHD8-F1
#
_entry.id   AF-A0A066PHD8-F1
#
_cell.length_a   1.000
_cell.length_b   1.000
_cell.length_c   1.000
_cell.angle_alpha   90.00
_cell.angle_beta   90.00
_cell.angle_gamma   90.00
#
_symmetry.space_group_name_H-M   'P 1'
#
loop_
_entity.id
_entity.type
_entity.pdbx_description
1 polymer ?
#
loop_
_entity_poly.entity_id
_entity_poly.type
_entity_poly.pdbx_seq_one_letter_code
_entity_poly.pdbx_strand_id
1 'polypeptide(L)' 'MRHRRTAATTRLAALLIACGALAGCAGGGQTAYYRKNPHALMRQVVRCENNGGALANTPHCREVLRINNSLF' A
#
# COMPACT_ATOMS: atom_id res chain seq x y z
N MET A 1 4.67 22.86 44.35
CA MET A 1 3.83 22.84 43.13
C MET A 1 4.72 23.16 41.92
N ARG A 2 5.39 22.16 41.33
CA ARG A 2 5.09 21.56 40.00
C ARG A 2 4.83 22.61 38.91
N HIS A 3 5.79 22.90 38.03
CA HIS A 3 5.57 23.31 36.62
C HIS A 3 6.91 23.54 35.85
N ARG A 4 7.80 22.53 35.79
CA ARG A 4 9.02 22.59 34.93
C ARG A 4 9.30 21.28 34.19
N ARG A 5 8.27 20.59 33.69
CA ARG A 5 8.42 19.29 32.99
C ARG A 5 7.59 19.15 31.70
N THR A 6 7.25 20.25 31.03
CA THR A 6 6.35 20.20 29.86
C THR A 6 7.00 20.58 28.52
N ALA A 7 8.25 21.05 28.49
CA ALA A 7 8.89 21.49 27.25
C ALA A 7 9.65 20.38 26.49
N ALA A 8 10.03 19.29 27.15
CA ALA A 8 10.82 18.22 26.53
C ALA A 8 9.95 17.19 25.79
N THR A 9 8.71 16.98 26.22
CA THR A 9 7.78 15.99 25.64
C THR A 9 7.18 16.43 24.31
N THR A 10 7.09 17.73 24.03
CA THR A 10 6.53 18.26 22.77
C THR A 10 7.48 18.10 21.58
N ARG A 11 8.79 18.10 21.80
CA ARG A 11 9.79 17.95 20.72
C ARG A 11 9.87 16.53 20.17
N LEU A 12 9.68 15.52 21.03
CA LEU A 12 9.65 14.11 20.63
C LEU A 12 8.41 13.75 19.81
N ALA A 13 7.25 14.32 20.16
CA ALA A 13 6.00 14.11 19.43
C ALA A 13 6.07 14.67 17.99
N ALA A 14 6.70 15.83 17.80
CA ALA A 14 6.86 16.44 16.47
C ALA A 14 7.74 15.60 15.53
N LEU A 15 8.77 14.91 16.07
CA LEU A 15 9.65 14.05 15.28
C LEU A 15 8.94 12.76 14.80
N LEU A 16 8.06 12.19 15.64
CA LEU A 16 7.33 10.96 15.31
C LEU A 16 6.28 11.17 14.20
N ILE A 17 5.66 12.34 14.13
CA ILE A 17 4.71 12.68 13.06
C ILE A 17 5.43 12.83 11.72
N ALA A 18 6.65 13.38 11.71
CA ALA A 18 7.45 13.52 10.49
C ALA A 18 7.83 12.17 9.89
N CYS A 19 8.24 11.18 10.69
CA CYS A 19 8.55 9.84 10.19
C CYS A 19 7.31 9.08 9.64
N GLY A 20 6.13 9.30 10.21
CA GLY A 20 4.88 8.69 9.72
C GLY A 20 4.47 9.19 8.33
N ALA A 21 4.74 10.46 8.01
CA ALA A 21 4.39 11.05 6.72
C ALA A 21 5.26 10.52 5.55
N LEU A 22 6.51 10.11 5.82
CA LEU A 22 7.42 9.56 4.81
C LEU A 22 7.15 8.07 4.50
N ALA A 23 6.56 7.31 5.42
CA ALA A 23 6.18 5.91 5.16
C ALA A 23 5.00 5.77 4.17
N GLY A 24 4.23 6.86 3.95
CA GLY A 24 3.13 6.90 2.98
C GLY A 24 3.53 7.31 1.56
N CYS A 25 4.80 7.68 1.31
CA CYS A 25 5.25 8.19 0.01
C CYS A 25 6.10 7.19 -0.80
N ALA A 26 5.89 5.89 -0.60
CA ALA A 26 6.38 4.84 -1.48
C ALA A 26 5.27 4.33 -2.42
N GLY A 27 4.40 5.24 -2.88
CA GLY A 27 3.29 5.01 -3.81
C GLY A 27 3.70 4.57 -5.23
N GLY A 28 4.95 4.12 -5.42
CA GLY A 28 5.39 3.34 -6.57
C GLY A 28 5.01 1.86 -6.46
N GLY A 29 3.93 1.54 -5.73
CA GLY A 29 3.41 0.20 -5.49
C GLY A 29 3.00 -0.52 -6.77
N GLN A 30 2.58 -1.79 -6.64
CA GLN A 30 2.37 -2.74 -7.74
C GLN A 30 1.68 -2.17 -9.00
N THR A 31 0.78 -1.20 -8.88
CA THR A 31 0.19 -0.43 -9.99
C THR A 31 1.23 0.17 -10.94
N ALA A 32 2.30 0.82 -10.45
CA ALA A 32 3.34 1.41 -11.29
C ALA A 32 4.17 0.35 -12.01
N TYR A 33 4.41 -0.80 -11.37
CA TYR A 33 5.07 -1.95 -11.97
C TYR A 33 4.22 -2.54 -13.11
N TYR A 34 2.92 -2.73 -12.88
CA TYR A 34 2.00 -3.29 -13.86
C TYR A 34 1.67 -2.34 -15.01
N ARG A 35 1.69 -1.02 -14.80
CA ARG A 35 1.63 -0.03 -15.89
C ARG A 35 2.78 -0.20 -16.88
N LYS A 36 3.99 -0.50 -16.38
CA LYS A 36 5.16 -0.76 -17.23
C LYS A 36 5.14 -2.17 -17.84
N ASN A 37 4.44 -3.13 -17.22
CA ASN A 37 4.44 -4.54 -17.60
C ASN A 37 3.01 -5.11 -17.66
N PRO A 38 2.17 -4.70 -18.63
CA PRO A 38 0.77 -5.13 -18.70
C PRO A 38 0.61 -6.65 -18.89
N HIS A 39 1.54 -7.30 -19.60
CA HIS A 39 1.55 -8.77 -19.74
C HIS A 39 1.78 -9.50 -18.41
N ALA A 40 2.49 -8.90 -17.46
CA ALA A 40 2.66 -9.48 -16.13
C ALA A 40 1.36 -9.39 -15.32
N LEU A 41 0.63 -8.28 -15.46
CA LEU A 41 -0.69 -8.11 -14.83
C LEU A 41 -1.70 -9.12 -15.38
N MET A 42 -1.80 -9.26 -16.70
CA MET A 42 -2.74 -10.18 -17.33
C MET A 42 -2.49 -11.64 -16.91
N ARG A 43 -1.23 -12.07 -16.78
CA ARG A 43 -0.92 -13.41 -16.24
C ARG A 43 -1.44 -13.60 -14.83
N GLN A 44 -1.34 -12.58 -13.99
CA GLN A 44 -1.85 -12.62 -12.61
C GLN A 44 -3.38 -12.65 -12.59
N VAL A 45 -4.03 -11.83 -13.42
CA VAL A 45 -5.50 -11.80 -13.58
C VAL A 45 -6.01 -13.17 -14.02
N VAL A 46 -5.47 -13.72 -15.12
CA VAL A 46 -5.85 -15.05 -15.62
C VAL A 46 -5.62 -16.12 -14.57
N ARG A 47 -4.51 -16.07 -13.82
CA ARG A 47 -4.27 -17.00 -12.71
C ARG A 47 -5.32 -16.86 -11.61
N CYS A 48 -5.69 -15.64 -11.24
CA CYS A 48 -6.68 -15.37 -10.19
C CYS A 48 -8.10 -15.79 -10.61
N GLU A 49 -8.47 -15.58 -11.88
CA GLU A 49 -9.77 -15.93 -12.43
C GLU A 49 -9.91 -17.43 -12.70
N ASN A 50 -8.89 -18.07 -13.28
CA ASN A 50 -8.93 -19.51 -13.59
C ASN A 50 -8.96 -20.42 -12.36
N ASN A 51 -8.56 -19.92 -11.19
CA ASN A 51 -8.60 -20.68 -9.94
C ASN A 51 -9.92 -20.49 -9.15
N GLY A 52 -10.97 -19.99 -9.81
CA GLY A 52 -12.38 -20.04 -9.40
C GLY A 52 -12.64 -19.99 -7.88
N GLY A 53 -12.90 -18.80 -7.34
CA GLY A 53 -13.34 -18.61 -5.95
C GLY A 53 -12.28 -18.84 -4.86
N ALA A 54 -11.40 -19.84 -5.00
CA ALA A 54 -10.40 -20.18 -3.98
C ALA A 54 -9.25 -19.17 -3.92
N LEU A 55 -8.65 -18.84 -5.08
CA LEU A 55 -7.61 -17.80 -5.13
C LEU A 55 -8.18 -16.40 -5.33
N ALA A 56 -9.31 -16.27 -6.04
CA ALA A 56 -9.95 -14.99 -6.29
C ALA A 56 -10.25 -14.20 -5.01
N ASN A 57 -10.54 -14.90 -3.91
CA ASN A 57 -10.87 -14.27 -2.63
C ASN A 57 -9.64 -13.93 -1.77
N THR A 58 -8.43 -14.30 -2.21
CA THR A 58 -7.20 -13.97 -1.48
C THR A 58 -6.90 -12.47 -1.55
N PRO A 59 -6.25 -11.89 -0.52
CA PRO A 59 -5.84 -10.48 -0.54
C PRO A 59 -5.03 -10.10 -1.78
N HIS A 60 -4.18 -11.02 -2.24
CA HIS A 60 -3.38 -10.84 -3.45
C HIS A 60 -4.23 -10.71 -4.71
N CYS A 61 -5.14 -11.66 -4.95
CA CYS A 61 -5.99 -11.60 -6.15
C CYS A 61 -6.97 -10.43 -6.13
N ARG A 62 -7.49 -10.05 -4.95
CA ARG A 62 -8.28 -8.82 -4.81
C ARG A 62 -7.49 -7.59 -5.23
N GLU A 63 -6.23 -7.50 -4.83
CA GLU A 63 -5.36 -6.38 -5.20
C GLU A 63 -5.04 -6.38 -6.71
N VAL A 64 -4.70 -7.54 -7.28
CA VAL A 64 -4.45 -7.69 -8.73
C VAL A 64 -5.67 -7.27 -9.55
N LEU A 65 -6.87 -7.74 -9.18
CA LEU A 65 -8.13 -7.40 -9.86
C LEU A 65 -8.49 -5.93 -9.67
N ARG A 66 -8.21 -5.35 -8.49
CA ARG A 66 -8.39 -3.92 -8.23
C ARG A 66 -7.46 -3.07 -9.10
N ILE A 67 -6.20 -3.50 -9.25
CA ILE A 67 -5.24 -2.82 -10.13
C ILE A 67 -5.71 -2.93 -11.59
N ASN A 68 -6.15 -4.11 -12.03
CA ASN A 68 -6.68 -4.30 -13.38
C ASN A 68 -7.81 -3.32 -13.71
N ASN A 69 -8.83 -3.22 -12.84
CA ASN A 69 -9.94 -2.27 -12.97
C ASN A 69 -9.53 -0.78 -12.91
N SER A 70 -8.34 -0.47 -12.39
CA SER A 70 -7.84 0.90 -12.31
C SER A 70 -7.02 1.33 -13.53
N LEU A 71 -6.60 0.35 -14.35
CA LEU A 71 -5.75 0.56 -15.51
C LEU A 71 -6.48 0.34 -16.83
N PHE A 72 -7.55 -0.45 -16.82
CA PHE A 72 -8.39 -0.82 -17.96
C PHE A 72 -9.86 -0.70 -17.56
#